data_AF-A0A1I2HVK1-F1
#
_entry.id   AF-A0A1I2HVK1-F1
#
_cell.length_a   1.000
_cell.length_b   1.000
_cell.length_c   1.000
_cell.angle_alpha   90.00
_cell.angle_beta   90.00
_cell.angle_gamma   90.00
#
_symmetry.space_group_name_H-M   'P 1'
#
loop_
_entity.id
_entity.type
_entity.pdbx_description
1 polymer ?
#
loop_
_entity_poly.entity_id
_entity_poly.type
_entity_poly.pdbx_seq_one_letter_code
_entity_poly.pdbx_strand_id
1 'polypeptide(L)'
;MLLDYSAGFSIETYHFINLIEQFGGVLESKYPEVMQKAVEIYQVESRNPHLHEVKDEDHIKEMIESSLSVIFHSAISPSELKKEVLRELRKLKIINKEEVPNQPTKYKALNLIDLEKFFQEIDLEKYCNFSNN
;
A
#
# COMPACT_ATOMS: atom_id res chain seq x y z
N MET A 1 -14.65 -4.69 2.05
CA MET A 1 -13.21 -4.47 1.80
C MET A 1 -12.60 -3.90 3.08
N LEU A 2 -11.79 -4.69 3.81
CA LEU A 2 -11.32 -4.37 5.17
C LEU A 2 -9.91 -3.78 5.24
N LEU A 3 -9.18 -3.79 4.12
CA LEU A 3 -7.83 -3.22 4.04
C LEU A 3 -7.90 -1.71 3.87
N ASP A 4 -7.02 -1.02 4.60
CA ASP A 4 -6.74 0.39 4.38
C ASP A 4 -5.91 0.56 3.10
N TYR A 5 -5.95 1.76 2.51
CA TYR A 5 -5.23 2.11 1.29
C TYR A 5 -4.13 3.13 1.56
N SER A 6 -3.17 3.23 0.64
CA SER A 6 -2.13 4.27 0.65
C SER A 6 -2.02 4.94 -0.72
N ALA A 7 -1.58 6.19 -0.74
CA ALA A 7 -1.46 6.97 -1.98
C ALA A 7 -0.23 6.60 -2.83
N GLY A 8 -0.32 6.77 -4.15
CA GLY A 8 0.80 6.62 -5.07
C GLY A 8 1.41 5.21 -5.09
N PHE A 9 2.73 5.11 -5.31
CA PHE A 9 3.46 3.83 -5.40
C PHE A 9 3.52 3.04 -4.09
N SER A 10 3.07 3.63 -2.98
CA SER A 10 3.08 2.96 -1.68
C SER A 10 1.94 1.93 -1.51
N ILE A 11 0.93 1.94 -2.39
CA ILE A 11 -0.29 1.13 -2.24
C ILE A 11 -0.03 -0.37 -2.12
N GLU A 12 0.80 -0.93 -2.99
CA GLU A 12 1.05 -2.37 -3.04
C GLU A 12 1.78 -2.87 -1.80
N THR A 13 2.87 -2.17 -1.44
CA THR A 13 3.63 -2.47 -0.20
C THR A 13 2.75 -2.29 1.03
N TYR A 14 1.88 -1.26 1.03
CA TYR A 14 0.98 -1.00 2.15
C TYR A 14 -0.11 -2.07 2.29
N HIS A 15 -0.61 -2.67 1.22
CA HIS A 15 -1.55 -3.79 1.35
C HIS A 15 -0.94 -4.96 2.13
N PHE A 16 0.32 -5.31 1.87
CA PHE A 16 1.00 -6.36 2.63
C PHE A 16 1.20 -5.96 4.10
N ILE A 17 1.71 -4.76 4.36
CA ILE A 17 1.94 -4.29 5.72
C ILE A 17 0.62 -4.16 6.50
N ASN A 18 -0.43 -3.60 5.90
CA ASN A 18 -1.73 -3.46 6.53
C ASN A 18 -2.37 -4.83 6.83
N LEU A 19 -2.23 -5.80 5.92
CA LEU A 19 -2.69 -7.17 6.14
C LEU A 19 -1.98 -7.81 7.35
N ILE A 20 -0.65 -7.68 7.44
CA ILE A 20 0.12 -8.25 8.56
C ILE A 20 -0.17 -7.50 9.86
N GLU A 21 -0.29 -6.17 9.83
CA GLU A 21 -0.66 -5.37 11.00
C GLU A 21 -2.07 -5.73 11.51
N GLN A 22 -3.03 -5.93 10.61
CA GLN A 22 -4.42 -6.23 11.00
C GLN A 22 -4.67 -7.70 11.38
N PHE A 23 -4.00 -8.65 10.72
CA PHE A 23 -4.35 -10.08 10.80
C PHE A 23 -3.17 -10.99 11.15
N GLY A 24 -1.95 -10.45 11.29
CA GLY A 24 -0.74 -11.22 11.61
C GLY A 24 -0.57 -11.57 13.09
N GLY A 25 -1.45 -11.10 13.97
CA GLY A 25 -1.46 -11.43 15.40
C GLY A 25 -0.38 -10.73 16.25
N VAL A 26 0.46 -9.87 15.64
CA VAL A 26 1.44 -9.05 16.37
C VAL A 26 0.76 -7.88 17.09
N LEU A 27 -0.26 -7.29 16.47
CA LEU A 27 -1.13 -6.27 17.04
C LEU A 27 -2.52 -6.85 17.29
N GLU A 28 -3.27 -6.21 18.19
CA GLU A 28 -4.67 -6.58 18.43
C GLU A 28 -5.51 -6.29 17.17
N SER A 29 -6.16 -7.34 16.65
CA SER A 29 -7.02 -7.22 15.47
C SER A 29 -8.40 -6.69 15.83
N LYS A 30 -8.92 -5.80 14.99
CA LYS A 30 -10.33 -5.35 15.06
C LYS A 30 -11.31 -6.37 14.49
N TYR A 31 -10.81 -7.42 13.85
CA TYR A 31 -11.60 -8.41 13.11
C TYR A 31 -11.13 -9.85 13.44
N PRO A 32 -11.29 -10.31 14.70
CA PRO A 32 -10.83 -11.63 15.13
C PRO A 32 -11.45 -12.78 14.31
N GLU A 33 -12.65 -12.59 13.77
CA GLU A 33 -13.33 -13.54 12.89
C GLU A 33 -12.60 -13.75 11.55
N VAL A 34 -11.89 -12.73 11.05
CA VAL A 34 -11.09 -12.85 9.82
C VAL A 34 -9.84 -13.70 10.10
N MET A 35 -9.20 -13.49 11.26
CA MET A 35 -8.06 -14.31 11.67
C MET A 35 -8.43 -15.80 11.80
N GLN A 36 -9.65 -16.11 12.28
CA GLN A 36 -10.13 -17.50 12.36
C GLN A 36 -10.27 -18.17 10.99
N LYS A 37 -10.65 -17.40 9.96
CA LYS A 37 -10.84 -17.89 8.59
C LYS A 37 -9.55 -17.87 7.76
N ALA A 38 -8.49 -17.28 8.29
CA ALA A 38 -7.23 -16.96 7.61
C ALA A 38 -7.41 -16.01 6.42
N VAL A 39 -6.30 -15.39 6.02
CA VAL A 39 -6.18 -14.60 4.78
C VAL A 39 -5.18 -15.31 3.89
N GLU A 40 -5.62 -15.68 2.68
CA GLU A 40 -4.78 -16.37 1.71
C GLU A 40 -4.19 -15.37 0.71
N ILE A 41 -2.87 -15.44 0.51
CA ILE A 41 -2.13 -14.62 -0.47
C ILE A 41 -1.58 -15.58 -1.52
N TYR A 42 -1.93 -15.34 -2.77
CA TYR A 42 -1.44 -16.11 -3.91
C TYR A 42 -0.45 -15.26 -4.71
N GLN A 43 0.75 -15.79 -4.95
CA GLN A 43 1.74 -15.20 -5.84
C GLN A 43 1.84 -16.10 -7.07
N VAL A 44 1.37 -15.60 -8.21
CA VAL A 44 1.31 -16.36 -9.46
C VAL A 44 2.18 -15.67 -10.49
N GLU A 45 3.17 -16.40 -11.02
CA GLU A 45 4.01 -15.93 -12.11
C GLU A 45 3.24 -16.00 -13.44
N SER A 46 3.14 -14.88 -14.14
CA SER A 46 2.51 -14.84 -15.46
C SER A 46 3.41 -15.46 -16.52
N ARG A 47 2.83 -16.22 -17.46
CA ARG A 47 3.57 -16.70 -18.64
C ARG A 47 4.02 -15.56 -19.56
N ASN A 48 3.24 -14.48 -19.61
CA ASN A 48 3.55 -13.32 -20.43
C ASN A 48 4.59 -12.45 -19.72
N PRO A 49 5.54 -11.87 -20.45
CA PRO A 49 6.52 -10.95 -19.87
C PRO A 49 5.84 -9.66 -19.39
N HIS A 50 6.35 -9.08 -18.31
CA HIS A 50 5.89 -7.81 -17.77
C HIS A 50 6.63 -6.65 -18.45
N LEU A 51 6.20 -6.30 -19.66
CA LEU A 51 6.79 -5.21 -20.44
C LEU A 51 5.97 -3.93 -20.25
N HIS A 52 6.63 -2.87 -19.78
CA HIS A 52 6.10 -1.51 -19.70
C HIS A 52 7.10 -0.54 -20.32
N GLU A 53 6.62 0.66 -20.65
CA GLU A 53 7.50 1.75 -21.06
C GLU A 53 8.53 2.04 -19.97
N VAL A 54 9.78 2.24 -20.38
CA VAL A 54 10.86 2.61 -19.47
C VAL A 54 10.55 3.96 -18.86
N LYS A 55 10.44 3.99 -17.54
CA LYS A 55 10.32 5.22 -16.76
C LYS A 55 11.72 5.74 -16.44
N ASP A 56 11.83 7.04 -16.17
CA ASP A 56 13.10 7.66 -15.81
C ASP A 56 13.60 7.23 -14.43
N GLU A 57 14.85 7.58 -14.12
CA GLU A 57 15.48 7.22 -12.84
C GLU A 57 14.74 7.80 -11.63
N ASP A 58 14.14 8.98 -11.77
CA ASP A 58 13.47 9.66 -10.66
C ASP A 58 12.15 8.97 -10.30
N HIS A 59 11.42 8.48 -11.30
CA HIS A 59 10.27 7.60 -11.08
C HIS A 59 10.65 6.33 -10.30
N ILE A 60 11.78 5.70 -10.64
CA ILE A 60 12.25 4.50 -9.93
C ILE A 60 12.61 4.85 -8.48
N LYS A 61 13.27 5.98 -8.24
CA LYS A 61 13.59 6.44 -6.88
C LYS A 61 12.31 6.70 -6.07
N GLU A 62 11.31 7.32 -6.68
CA GLU A 62 10.01 7.58 -6.04
C GLU A 62 9.30 6.28 -5.64
N MET A 63 9.32 5.26 -6.51
CA MET A 63 8.78 3.93 -6.20
C MET A 63 9.50 3.28 -5.01
N ILE A 64 10.84 3.37 -4.99
CA ILE A 64 11.67 2.80 -3.92
C ILE A 64 11.39 3.53 -2.58
N GLU A 65 11.39 4.86 -2.58
CA GLU A 65 11.08 5.63 -1.37
C GLU A 65 9.66 5.34 -0.87
N SER A 66 8.67 5.35 -1.76
CA SER A 66 7.27 5.08 -1.44
C SER A 66 7.05 3.68 -0.86
N SER A 67 7.80 2.69 -1.33
CA SER A 67 7.69 1.32 -0.80
C SER A 67 8.41 1.19 0.56
N LEU A 68 9.64 1.67 0.66
CA LEU A 68 10.43 1.54 1.88
C LEU A 68 9.91 2.42 3.03
N SER A 69 9.29 3.56 2.71
CA SER A 69 8.62 4.42 3.70
C SER A 69 7.51 3.69 4.45
N VAL A 70 6.72 2.86 3.77
CA VAL A 70 5.65 2.05 4.37
C VAL A 70 6.23 1.11 5.43
N ILE A 71 7.32 0.43 5.10
CA ILE A 71 8.00 -0.50 6.00
C ILE A 71 8.62 0.26 7.18
N PHE A 72 9.24 1.42 6.92
CA PHE A 72 9.87 2.24 7.96
C PHE A 72 8.86 2.77 8.99
N HIS A 73 7.69 3.23 8.52
CA HIS A 73 6.64 3.83 9.35
C HIS A 73 5.64 2.81 9.92
N SER A 74 5.82 1.52 9.65
CA SER A 74 4.98 0.46 10.21
C SER A 74 5.20 0.30 11.72
N ALA A 75 4.11 0.01 12.44
CA ALA A 75 4.13 -0.20 13.88
C ALA A 75 4.81 -1.52 14.28
N ILE A 76 4.80 -2.51 13.38
CA ILE A 76 5.41 -3.82 13.57
C ILE A 76 6.87 -3.89 13.11
N SER A 77 7.43 -2.78 12.62
CA SER A 77 8.77 -2.73 12.05
C SER A 77 9.83 -2.55 13.16
N PRO A 78 10.74 -3.52 13.37
CA PRO A 78 11.77 -3.44 14.41
C PRO A 78 12.80 -2.34 14.15
N SER A 79 13.52 -1.92 15.19
CA SER A 79 14.56 -0.88 15.07
C SER A 79 15.67 -1.24 14.10
N GLU A 80 16.01 -2.52 14.01
CA GLU A 80 17.05 -3.06 13.13
C GLU A 80 16.62 -2.91 11.67
N LEU A 81 15.38 -3.29 11.34
CA LEU A 81 14.83 -3.15 9.99
C LEU A 81 14.73 -1.68 9.57
N LYS A 82 14.32 -0.78 10.48
CA LYS A 82 14.29 0.67 10.20
C LYS A 82 15.68 1.21 9.86
N LYS A 83 16.73 0.75 10.56
CA LYS A 83 18.12 1.12 10.25
C LYS A 83 18.56 0.61 8.88
N GLU A 84 18.17 -0.61 8.50
CA GLU A 84 18.46 -1.17 7.18
C GLU A 84 17.76 -0.40 6.06
N VAL A 85 16.49 -0.04 6.24
CA VAL A 85 15.76 0.80 5.29
C VAL A 85 16.47 2.14 5.09
N LEU A 86 16.85 2.83 6.17
CA LEU A 86 17.59 4.09 6.07
C LEU A 86 18.95 3.91 5.37
N ARG A 87 19.65 2.81 5.64
CA ARG A 87 20.93 2.50 4.99
C ARG A 87 20.75 2.37 3.47
N GLU A 88 19.75 1.62 3.01
CA GLU A 88 19.53 1.42 1.58
C GLU A 88 19.07 2.70 0.88
N LEU A 89 18.15 3.47 1.47
CA LEU A 89 17.70 4.76 0.90
C LEU A 89 18.86 5.76 0.74
N ARG A 90 19.78 5.82 1.71
CA ARG A 90 20.97 6.68 1.66
C ARG A 90 22.00 6.19 0.66
N LYS A 91 22.23 4.87 0.60
CA LYS A 91 23.13 4.25 -0.37
C LYS A 91 22.69 4.52 -1.81
N LEU A 92 21.38 4.52 -2.05
CA LEU A 92 20.77 4.85 -3.34
C LEU A 92 20.66 6.36 -3.60
N LYS A 93 21.09 7.21 -2.66
CA LYS A 93 20.98 8.68 -2.73
C LYS A 93 19.54 9.17 -2.96
N ILE A 94 18.56 8.46 -2.41
CA ILE A 94 17.14 8.83 -2.42
C ILE A 94 16.87 9.86 -1.31
N ILE A 95 17.48 9.65 -0.14
CA ILE A 95 17.40 10.58 1.00
C ILE A 95 18.79 10.96 1.49
N ASN A 96 18.89 12.12 2.14
CA ASN A 96 20.12 12.58 2.78
C ASN A 96 20.40 11.86 4.11
N LYS A 97 21.61 12.08 4.65
CA LYS A 97 22.10 11.40 5.85
C LYS A 97 21.25 11.66 7.10
N GLU A 98 20.69 12.86 7.23
CA GLU A 98 19.88 13.26 8.39
C GLU A 98 18.37 13.13 8.13
N GLU A 99 17.98 12.74 6.91
CA GLU A 99 16.59 12.58 6.51
C GLU A 99 16.06 11.18 6.83
N VAL A 100 14.74 11.10 6.89
CA VAL A 100 13.93 9.89 6.96
C VAL A 100 12.94 9.91 5.78
N PRO A 101 12.49 8.74 5.29
CA PRO A 101 11.54 8.69 4.19
C PRO A 101 10.21 9.34 4.56
N ASN A 102 9.55 9.94 3.57
CA ASN A 102 8.26 10.59 3.73
C ASN A 102 7.20 9.66 4.32
N GLN A 103 6.27 10.17 5.14
CA GLN A 103 5.18 9.37 5.68
C GLN A 103 4.09 9.16 4.61
N PRO A 104 3.72 7.91 4.27
CA PRO A 104 2.67 7.66 3.29
C PRO A 104 1.31 8.16 3.76
N THR A 105 0.57 8.81 2.85
CA THR A 105 -0.85 9.17 3.07
C THR A 105 -1.70 7.91 3.05
N LYS A 106 -2.37 7.61 4.17
CA LYS A 106 -3.22 6.42 4.33
C LYS A 106 -4.70 6.80 4.33
N TYR A 107 -5.51 6.00 3.65
CA TYR A 107 -6.97 6.10 3.63
C TYR A 107 -7.58 4.88 4.30
N LYS A 108 -8.73 5.07 4.95
CA LYS A 108 -9.42 3.98 5.63
C LYS A 108 -10.07 3.02 4.63
N ALA A 109 -10.25 1.79 5.09
CA ALA A 109 -10.99 0.76 4.38
C ALA A 109 -12.36 1.25 3.89
N LEU A 110 -12.71 0.85 2.66
CA LEU A 110 -13.93 1.32 1.98
C LEU A 110 -15.21 0.74 2.57
N ASN A 111 -15.14 -0.22 3.48
CA ASN A 111 -16.31 -0.71 4.22
C ASN A 111 -16.97 0.37 5.11
N LEU A 112 -16.29 1.50 5.33
CA LEU A 112 -16.83 2.64 6.05
C LEU A 112 -17.66 3.58 5.16
N ILE A 113 -17.67 3.38 3.83
CA ILE A 113 -18.41 4.22 2.89
C ILE A 113 -19.84 3.70 2.78
N ASP A 114 -20.80 4.64 2.82
CA ASP A 114 -22.18 4.39 2.40
C ASP A 114 -22.23 4.34 0.87
N LEU A 115 -22.23 3.12 0.34
CA LEU A 115 -22.26 2.90 -1.11
C LEU A 115 -23.59 3.33 -1.72
N GLU A 116 -24.71 3.22 -1.01
CA GLU A 116 -26.01 3.63 -1.53
C GLU A 116 -26.05 5.13 -1.75
N LYS A 117 -25.63 5.90 -0.74
CA LYS A 117 -25.51 7.35 -0.86
C LYS A 117 -24.50 7.76 -1.92
N PHE A 118 -23.35 7.08 -1.97
CA PHE A 118 -22.34 7.35 -2.99
C PHE A 118 -22.91 7.21 -4.41
N PHE A 119 -23.65 6.13 -4.70
CA PHE A 119 -24.27 5.92 -6.02
C PHE A 119 -25.40 6.90 -6.34
N GLN A 120 -26.07 7.46 -5.33
CA GLN A 120 -27.08 8.50 -5.53
C GLN A 120 -26.45 9.85 -5.92
N GLU A 121 -25.25 10.15 -5.41
CA GLU A 121 -24.60 11.46 -5.59
C GLU A 121 -23.59 11.49 -6.75
N ILE A 122 -23.02 10.35 -7.13
CA ILE A 122 -22.03 10.29 -8.20
C ILE A 122 -22.67 10.55 -9.57
N ASP A 123 -22.03 11.43 -10.33
CA ASP A 123 -22.34 11.62 -11.76
C ASP A 123 -21.78 10.43 -12.55
N LEU A 124 -22.64 9.42 -12.76
CA LEU A 124 -22.26 8.20 -13.46
C LEU A 124 -21.85 8.44 -14.91
N GLU A 125 -22.44 9.44 -15.60
CA GLU A 125 -22.07 9.76 -16.99
C GLU A 125 -20.66 10.33 -17.06
N LYS A 126 -20.27 11.13 -16.06
CA LYS A 126 -18.94 11.73 -15.99
C LYS A 126 -17.86 10.77 -15.51
N TYR A 127 -18.17 9.91 -14.55
CA TYR A 127 -17.18 9.14 -13.81
C TYR A 127 -17.21 7.63 -14.07
N CYS A 128 -18.19 7.12 -14.81
CA CYS A 128 -18.28 5.70 -15.16
C CYS A 128 -18.41 5.50 -16.68
N ASN A 129 -17.70 4.51 -17.21
CA ASN A 129 -17.80 4.13 -18.62
C ASN A 129 -19.03 3.24 -18.91
N PHE A 130 -20.18 3.52 -18.28
CA PHE A 130 -21.43 2.81 -18.59
C PHE A 130 -22.11 3.52 -19.76
N SER A 131 -21.87 3.03 -20.98
CA SER A 131 -22.80 3.30 -22.09
C SER A 131 -24.06 2.46 -21.84
N ASN A 132 -25.18 3.12 -21.54
CA ASN A 132 -26.50 2.49 -21.54
C ASN A 132 -26.79 1.96 -22.96
N ASN A 133 -26.62 0.66 -23.16
CA ASN A 133 -27.19 -0.07 -24.28
C ASN A 133 -28.58 -0.58 -23.90
#